data_AF-A0AAU0US58-F1
#
_entry.id   AF-A0AAU0US58-F1
#
_cell.length_a   1.000
_cell.length_b   1.000
_cell.length_c   1.000
_cell.angle_alpha   90.00
_cell.angle_beta   90.00
_cell.angle_gamma   90.00
#
_symmetry.space_group_name_H-M   'P 1'
#
loop_
_entity.id
_entity.type
_entity.pdbx_description
1 polymer ?
#
loop_
_entity_poly.entity_id
_entity_poly.type
_entity_poly.pdbx_seq_one_letter_code
_entity_poly.pdbx_strand_id
1 'polypeptide(L)'
;MKKGALLTLLMLLVLALAVGCGQPAEEPSNGNQEQPAEQTEQPQEQPVEKVAEYVGSETCAGCHADIAQSLEQTMHTKMLQDASDETIIGDLAKAGNPLEVTGLAKEDIKFTIGSKWKQRYVVEQDGNLKILPKQWIVKTEEWTEYHADEWEERVYEDKCIRCHTTGYNVETEEFVEAGVGCEACHGPASLHVENPAKVKPVNVADLSPERQVDVCGSCHVRGKNADGKRDDALGFMPGDDLNDHYDALVPKGEDEKRFYENGDSKSHHQQYNDFIQSKHYEAGLSCITCHDPHSQGAATGQLKDTPEKLCFSCHSEEDLGKPFDLRKFMPKRAKSATPNDITTHTFRKP
;
A
#
# COMPACT_ATOMS: atom_id res chain seq x y z
N MET A 1 -1.36 -16.61 -24.06
CA MET A 1 -2.30 -17.44 -24.86
C MET A 1 -3.69 -17.27 -24.27
N LYS A 2 -4.63 -16.69 -25.03
CA LYS A 2 -6.00 -16.37 -24.56
C LYS A 2 -6.88 -17.63 -24.63
N LYS A 3 -7.66 -17.93 -23.59
CA LYS A 3 -8.78 -18.87 -23.65
C LYS A 3 -10.08 -18.13 -23.33
N GLY A 4 -11.00 -18.14 -24.29
CA GLY A 4 -12.35 -17.62 -24.17
C GLY A 4 -13.31 -18.67 -23.61
N ALA A 5 -14.36 -18.21 -22.92
CA ALA A 5 -15.48 -19.02 -22.47
C ALA A 5 -16.74 -18.66 -23.28
N LEU A 6 -17.45 -19.70 -23.70
CA LEU A 6 -18.62 -19.70 -24.58
C LEU A 6 -19.88 -19.69 -23.70
N LEU A 7 -20.73 -18.66 -23.79
CA LEU A 7 -22.01 -18.60 -23.06
C LEU A 7 -23.16 -19.07 -23.97
N THR A 8 -23.92 -20.07 -23.53
CA THR A 8 -25.08 -20.61 -24.25
C THR A 8 -26.36 -20.00 -23.70
N LEU A 9 -27.19 -19.43 -24.58
CA LEU A 9 -28.45 -18.75 -24.30
C LEU A 9 -29.62 -19.75 -24.33
N LEU A 10 -30.46 -19.81 -23.28
CA LEU A 10 -31.73 -20.55 -23.30
C LEU A 10 -32.89 -19.58 -23.02
N MET A 11 -33.71 -19.32 -24.04
CA MET A 11 -34.99 -18.60 -23.93
C MET A 11 -36.11 -19.58 -23.53
N LEU A 12 -36.98 -19.18 -22.60
CA LEU A 12 -38.28 -19.80 -22.37
C LEU A 12 -39.39 -18.74 -22.40
N LEU A 13 -40.33 -18.93 -23.33
CA LEU A 13 -41.60 -18.20 -23.45
C LEU A 13 -42.58 -18.66 -22.36
N VAL A 14 -43.34 -17.71 -21.78
CA VAL A 14 -44.58 -18.00 -21.04
C VAL A 14 -45.71 -17.18 -21.65
N LEU A 15 -46.76 -17.89 -22.09
CA LEU A 15 -48.03 -17.35 -22.57
C LEU A 15 -49.03 -17.36 -21.39
N ALA A 16 -49.74 -16.26 -21.13
CA ALA A 16 -50.85 -16.22 -20.18
C ALA A 16 -52.10 -15.64 -20.86
N LEU A 17 -53.19 -16.41 -20.84
CA LEU A 17 -54.53 -16.02 -21.25
C LEU A 17 -55.32 -15.56 -20.01
N ALA A 18 -56.08 -14.47 -20.19
CA ALA A 18 -56.97 -13.88 -19.19
C ALA A 18 -58.42 -14.39 -19.32
N VAL A 19 -59.29 -13.85 -18.45
CA VAL A 19 -60.75 -14.00 -18.30
C VAL A 19 -61.14 -15.05 -17.25
N GLY A 20 -61.97 -14.81 -16.23
CA GLY A 20 -62.77 -13.65 -15.82
C GLY A 20 -63.95 -14.11 -14.94
N CYS A 21 -64.15 -13.42 -13.80
CA CYS A 21 -65.35 -13.17 -12.96
C CYS A 21 -66.46 -14.23 -12.71
N GLY A 22 -66.87 -14.33 -11.42
CA GLY A 22 -68.29 -14.42 -11.02
C GLY A 22 -68.65 -15.45 -9.94
N GLN A 23 -68.93 -14.99 -8.70
CA GLN A 23 -69.50 -15.78 -7.58
C GLN A 23 -71.02 -16.01 -7.71
N PRO A 24 -71.60 -16.88 -6.86
CA PRO A 24 -72.61 -16.37 -5.92
C PRO A 24 -72.54 -16.94 -4.47
N ALA A 25 -73.35 -16.29 -3.61
CA ALA A 25 -73.41 -16.20 -2.14
C ALA A 25 -73.95 -17.43 -1.37
N GLU A 26 -73.40 -17.76 -0.19
CA GLU A 26 -73.86 -17.56 1.22
C GLU A 26 -74.93 -18.53 1.77
N GLU A 27 -74.64 -19.17 2.92
CA GLU A 27 -75.46 -19.17 4.17
C GLU A 27 -74.72 -19.86 5.37
N PRO A 28 -75.10 -19.60 6.64
CA PRO A 28 -74.17 -19.46 7.76
C PRO A 28 -74.21 -20.58 8.82
N SER A 29 -73.11 -20.80 9.56
CA SER A 29 -73.20 -21.35 10.93
C SER A 29 -72.02 -20.96 11.83
N ASN A 30 -72.32 -20.03 12.74
CA ASN A 30 -72.02 -20.05 14.17
C ASN A 30 -70.65 -20.57 14.67
N GLY A 31 -69.81 -19.63 15.08
CA GLY A 31 -69.18 -19.62 16.40
C GLY A 31 -67.99 -20.55 16.64
N ASN A 32 -66.78 -20.04 16.40
CA ASN A 32 -65.66 -20.25 17.29
C ASN A 32 -64.68 -19.07 17.20
N GLN A 33 -64.19 -18.65 18.36
CA GLN A 33 -63.26 -17.52 18.53
C GLN A 33 -61.89 -17.87 17.95
N GLU A 34 -61.41 -17.12 16.96
CA GLU A 34 -60.03 -17.15 16.48
C GLU A 34 -59.26 -15.90 16.91
N GLN A 35 -58.03 -16.13 17.36
CA GLN A 35 -57.03 -15.13 17.76
C GLN A 35 -56.74 -14.12 16.65
N PRO A 36 -56.22 -12.92 16.98
CA PRO A 36 -55.79 -11.97 15.96
C PRO A 36 -54.69 -12.60 15.11
N ALA A 37 -54.90 -12.65 13.80
CA ALA A 37 -53.90 -13.08 12.84
C ALA A 37 -52.65 -12.21 12.94
N GLU A 38 -51.54 -12.86 13.26
CA GLU A 38 -50.20 -12.29 13.22
C GLU A 38 -49.88 -11.91 11.78
N GLN A 39 -49.74 -10.62 11.52
CA GLN A 39 -49.28 -10.11 10.24
C GLN A 39 -47.83 -10.54 10.06
N THR A 40 -47.60 -11.54 9.24
CA THR A 40 -46.26 -11.88 8.76
C THR A 40 -45.79 -10.77 7.82
N GLU A 41 -45.06 -9.80 8.38
CA GLU A 41 -44.24 -8.89 7.60
C GLU A 41 -43.21 -9.71 6.82
N GLN A 42 -43.27 -9.63 5.50
CA GLN A 42 -42.21 -10.18 4.65
C GLN A 42 -40.92 -9.39 4.91
N PRO A 43 -39.76 -10.05 5.06
CA PRO A 43 -38.50 -9.35 5.26
C PRO A 43 -38.25 -8.43 4.06
N GLN A 44 -38.22 -7.12 4.30
CA GLN A 44 -37.72 -6.18 3.30
C GLN A 44 -36.23 -6.48 3.12
N GLU A 45 -35.85 -6.96 1.93
CA GLU A 45 -34.45 -7.05 1.53
C GLU A 45 -33.84 -5.65 1.62
N GLN A 46 -32.94 -5.48 2.60
CA GLN A 46 -32.14 -4.27 2.70
C GLN A 46 -31.30 -4.13 1.43
N PRO A 47 -31.19 -2.93 0.82
CA PRO A 47 -30.33 -2.74 -0.34
C PRO A 47 -28.90 -3.14 0.06
N VAL A 48 -28.30 -4.08 -0.67
CA VAL A 48 -26.88 -4.40 -0.50
C VAL A 48 -26.11 -3.13 -0.86
N GLU A 49 -25.49 -2.50 0.14
CA GLU A 49 -24.66 -1.33 -0.05
C GLU A 49 -23.49 -1.72 -0.96
N LYS A 50 -23.36 -1.03 -2.10
CA LYS A 50 -22.33 -1.33 -3.09
C LYS A 50 -20.97 -0.97 -2.50
N VAL A 51 -20.08 -1.96 -2.38
CA VAL A 51 -18.71 -1.78 -1.89
C VAL A 51 -17.83 -1.29 -3.03
N ALA A 52 -16.93 -0.33 -2.75
CA ALA A 52 -15.98 0.14 -3.74
C ALA A 52 -14.88 -0.90 -4.02
N GLU A 53 -14.42 -0.96 -5.26
CA GLU A 53 -13.40 -1.89 -5.74
C GLU A 53 -12.21 -1.09 -6.31
N TYR A 54 -11.04 -1.73 -6.31
CA TYR A 54 -9.83 -1.20 -6.94
C TYR A 54 -9.94 -1.29 -8.46
N VAL A 55 -9.59 -0.21 -9.16
CA VAL A 55 -9.69 -0.10 -10.63
C VAL A 55 -8.35 0.15 -11.32
N GLY A 56 -7.27 0.36 -10.56
CA GLY A 56 -5.92 0.58 -11.05
C GLY A 56 -5.67 1.98 -11.60
N SER A 57 -4.41 2.39 -11.56
CA SER A 57 -3.97 3.74 -11.92
C SER A 57 -4.20 4.09 -13.40
N GLU A 58 -4.24 3.10 -14.30
CA GLU A 58 -4.56 3.32 -15.72
C GLU A 58 -5.97 3.91 -15.91
N THR A 59 -6.95 3.45 -15.11
CA THR A 59 -8.31 3.99 -15.11
C THR A 59 -8.31 5.46 -14.67
N CYS A 60 -7.51 5.80 -13.65
CA CYS A 60 -7.36 7.16 -13.15
C CYS A 60 -6.74 8.09 -14.19
N ALA A 61 -5.73 7.62 -14.93
CA ALA A 61 -5.01 8.41 -15.94
C ALA A 61 -5.93 8.91 -17.07
N GLY A 62 -7.04 8.22 -17.34
CA GLY A 62 -8.03 8.64 -18.33
C GLY A 62 -8.67 10.00 -18.04
N CYS A 63 -8.80 10.38 -16.76
CA CYS A 63 -9.31 11.70 -16.34
C CYS A 63 -8.23 12.59 -15.70
N HIS A 64 -7.19 11.99 -15.13
CA HIS A 64 -6.15 12.66 -14.34
C HIS A 64 -4.76 12.46 -14.97
N ALA A 65 -4.63 12.71 -16.27
CA ALA A 65 -3.40 12.42 -17.03
C ALA A 65 -2.15 13.11 -16.45
N ASP A 66 -2.23 14.39 -16.08
CA ASP A 66 -1.07 15.16 -15.62
C ASP A 66 -0.48 14.61 -14.31
N ILE A 67 -1.34 14.28 -13.34
CA ILE A 67 -0.90 13.75 -12.05
C ILE A 67 -0.45 12.28 -12.17
N ALA A 68 -1.09 11.49 -13.04
CA ALA A 68 -0.66 10.13 -13.33
C ALA A 68 0.75 10.12 -13.95
N GLN A 69 0.98 10.96 -14.96
CA GLN A 69 2.30 11.11 -15.58
C GLN A 69 3.35 11.58 -14.58
N SER A 70 3.00 12.49 -13.67
CA SER A 70 3.92 12.95 -12.63
C SER A 70 4.26 11.84 -11.63
N LEU A 71 3.26 11.08 -11.18
CA LEU A 71 3.41 9.98 -10.23
C LEU A 71 4.28 8.86 -10.79
N GLU A 72 4.14 8.53 -12.08
CA GLU A 72 4.98 7.56 -12.79
C GLU A 72 6.48 7.89 -12.73
N GLN A 73 6.84 9.15 -12.55
CA GLN A 73 8.24 9.56 -12.43
C GLN A 73 8.81 9.31 -11.03
N THR A 74 7.96 9.07 -10.03
CA THR A 74 8.37 8.85 -8.64
C THR A 74 8.92 7.43 -8.41
N MET A 75 9.44 7.19 -7.21
CA MET A 75 9.87 5.85 -6.80
C MET A 75 8.74 4.99 -6.26
N HIS A 76 7.55 5.56 -5.99
CA HIS A 76 6.40 4.83 -5.48
C HIS A 76 5.91 3.77 -6.48
N THR A 77 5.68 4.19 -7.72
CA THR A 77 5.27 3.30 -8.82
C THR A 77 6.38 2.34 -9.24
N LYS A 78 7.65 2.67 -8.93
CA LYS A 78 8.83 1.86 -9.27
C LYS A 78 9.30 0.96 -8.12
N MET A 79 8.53 0.87 -7.04
CA MET A 79 8.92 0.04 -5.91
C MET A 79 8.83 -1.45 -6.24
N LEU A 80 7.84 -1.83 -7.05
CA LEU A 80 7.73 -3.12 -7.70
C LEU A 80 7.50 -2.90 -9.19
N GLN A 81 8.25 -3.59 -10.04
CA GLN A 81 8.08 -3.50 -11.49
C GLN A 81 8.14 -4.90 -12.09
N ASP A 82 7.39 -5.13 -13.17
CA ASP A 82 7.58 -6.30 -14.02
C ASP A 82 9.05 -6.40 -14.44
N ALA A 83 9.58 -7.61 -14.41
CA ALA A 83 10.94 -7.88 -14.79
C ALA A 83 11.11 -7.74 -16.31
N SER A 84 12.06 -6.91 -16.72
CA SER A 84 12.48 -6.73 -18.11
C SER A 84 13.99 -6.46 -18.15
N ASP A 85 14.55 -6.37 -19.35
CA ASP A 85 15.93 -5.94 -19.56
C ASP A 85 16.20 -4.52 -19.03
N GLU A 86 15.16 -3.69 -18.90
CA GLU A 86 15.27 -2.31 -18.43
C GLU A 86 15.11 -2.21 -16.91
N THR A 87 14.33 -3.10 -16.29
CA THR A 87 14.04 -3.05 -14.84
C THR A 87 14.99 -3.91 -14.02
N ILE A 88 15.58 -4.95 -14.60
CA ILE A 88 16.67 -5.72 -13.97
C ILE A 88 17.97 -4.91 -14.07
N ILE A 89 18.36 -4.27 -12.97
CA ILE A 89 19.59 -3.45 -12.91
C ILE A 89 20.81 -4.21 -12.38
N GLY A 90 20.59 -5.40 -11.80
CA GLY A 90 21.69 -6.25 -11.34
C GLY A 90 22.43 -6.89 -12.51
N ASP A 91 23.76 -6.85 -12.46
CA ASP A 91 24.60 -7.49 -13.46
C ASP A 91 24.57 -9.01 -13.29
N LEU A 92 23.76 -9.68 -14.10
CA LEU A 92 23.62 -11.15 -14.12
C LEU A 92 24.85 -11.86 -14.71
N ALA A 93 25.80 -11.15 -15.32
CA ALA A 93 27.08 -11.73 -15.74
C ALA A 93 28.12 -11.77 -14.61
N LYS A 94 27.89 -11.05 -13.50
CA LYS A 94 28.73 -11.16 -12.30
C LYS A 94 28.41 -12.44 -11.53
N ALA A 95 29.49 -13.10 -11.09
CA ALA A 95 29.41 -14.31 -10.28
C ALA A 95 28.68 -14.06 -8.94
N GLY A 96 28.04 -15.10 -8.42
CA GLY A 96 27.31 -15.06 -7.15
C GLY A 96 25.94 -14.39 -7.25
N ASN A 97 25.43 -14.18 -8.47
CA ASN A 97 24.06 -13.75 -8.73
C ASN A 97 23.05 -14.83 -8.29
N PRO A 98 21.78 -14.47 -8.05
CA PRO A 98 20.79 -15.41 -7.51
C PRO A 98 20.47 -16.58 -8.44
N LEU A 99 20.63 -16.40 -9.76
CA LEU A 99 20.33 -17.44 -10.75
C LEU A 99 21.35 -18.57 -10.71
N GLU A 100 22.63 -18.26 -10.51
CA GLU A 100 23.69 -19.26 -10.30
C GLU A 100 23.44 -20.13 -9.06
N VAL A 101 22.91 -19.53 -7.99
CA VAL A 101 22.68 -20.23 -6.71
C VAL A 101 21.43 -21.10 -6.76
N THR A 102 20.39 -20.65 -7.45
CA THR A 102 19.09 -21.32 -7.50
C THR A 102 18.93 -22.26 -8.70
N GLY A 103 19.74 -22.08 -9.74
CA GLY A 103 19.60 -22.80 -11.02
C GLY A 103 18.45 -22.30 -11.90
N LEU A 104 17.82 -21.18 -11.53
CA LEU A 104 16.72 -20.57 -12.29
C LEU A 104 17.23 -19.78 -13.49
N ALA A 105 16.35 -19.54 -14.44
CA ALA A 105 16.61 -18.69 -15.60
C ALA A 105 16.18 -17.24 -15.34
N LYS A 106 16.69 -16.31 -16.15
CA LYS A 106 16.32 -14.89 -16.06
C LYS A 106 14.82 -14.70 -16.29
N GLU A 107 14.25 -15.49 -17.18
CA GLU A 107 12.85 -15.48 -17.58
C GLU A 107 11.90 -15.93 -16.45
N ASP A 108 12.43 -16.55 -15.40
CA ASP A 108 11.66 -16.95 -14.22
C ASP A 108 11.43 -15.77 -13.26
N ILE A 109 12.23 -14.69 -13.38
CA ILE A 109 12.03 -13.48 -12.61
C ILE A 109 10.75 -12.79 -13.10
N LYS A 110 9.78 -12.66 -12.20
CA LYS A 110 8.50 -11.98 -12.45
C LYS A 110 8.59 -10.50 -12.16
N PHE A 111 9.17 -10.14 -11.02
CA PHE A 111 9.23 -8.76 -10.56
C PHE A 111 10.60 -8.39 -10.01
N THR A 112 10.88 -7.08 -10.06
CA THR A 112 11.99 -6.45 -9.37
C THR A 112 11.48 -5.54 -8.26
N ILE A 113 12.14 -5.54 -7.10
CA ILE A 113 11.79 -4.70 -5.95
C ILE A 113 12.90 -3.68 -5.71
N GLY A 114 12.57 -2.40 -5.89
CA GLY A 114 13.45 -1.27 -5.65
C GLY A 114 14.59 -1.13 -6.67
N SER A 115 15.16 0.07 -6.76
CA SER A 115 16.21 0.40 -7.73
C SER A 115 17.22 1.46 -7.27
N LYS A 116 16.98 2.13 -6.12
CA LYS A 116 17.81 3.24 -5.65
C LYS A 116 19.03 2.82 -4.81
N TRP A 117 18.81 1.93 -3.85
CA TRP A 117 19.86 1.50 -2.91
C TRP A 117 20.27 0.05 -3.16
N LYS A 118 19.27 -0.79 -3.40
CA LYS A 118 19.39 -2.22 -3.65
C LYS A 118 18.20 -2.68 -4.48
N GLN A 119 18.36 -3.78 -5.20
CA GLN A 119 17.28 -4.43 -5.94
C GLN A 119 17.17 -5.90 -5.51
N ARG A 120 15.94 -6.36 -5.35
CA ARG A 120 15.59 -7.77 -5.11
C ARG A 120 14.72 -8.28 -6.25
N TYR A 121 14.58 -9.59 -6.33
CA TYR A 121 13.97 -10.27 -7.47
C TYR A 121 12.96 -11.28 -6.95
N VAL A 122 11.79 -11.30 -7.56
CA VAL A 122 10.68 -12.19 -7.20
C VAL A 122 10.49 -13.18 -8.33
N VAL A 123 10.36 -14.45 -7.97
CA VAL A 123 10.06 -15.56 -8.88
C VAL A 123 8.76 -16.24 -8.45
N GLU A 124 8.15 -16.98 -9.35
CA GLU A 124 7.00 -17.83 -9.03
C GLU A 124 7.47 -19.29 -8.94
N GLN A 125 7.24 -19.93 -7.79
CA GLN A 125 7.59 -21.34 -7.56
C GLN A 125 6.48 -22.02 -6.75
N ASP A 126 6.05 -23.19 -7.20
CA ASP A 126 4.98 -23.98 -6.56
C ASP A 126 3.70 -23.16 -6.32
N GLY A 127 3.38 -22.25 -7.25
CA GLY A 127 2.21 -21.36 -7.17
C GLY A 127 2.35 -20.19 -6.19
N ASN A 128 3.52 -19.96 -5.60
CA ASN A 128 3.76 -18.86 -4.67
C ASN A 128 4.81 -17.89 -5.22
N LEU A 129 4.67 -16.60 -4.91
CA LEU A 129 5.74 -15.62 -5.17
C LEU A 129 6.81 -15.73 -4.07
N LYS A 130 8.07 -15.90 -4.48
CA LYS A 130 9.23 -16.03 -3.59
C LYS A 130 10.30 -15.02 -3.93
N ILE A 131 11.01 -14.54 -2.92
CA ILE A 131 12.11 -13.58 -3.09
C ILE A 131 13.43 -14.34 -3.20
N LEU A 132 14.21 -14.07 -4.25
CA LEU A 132 15.50 -14.73 -4.46
C LEU A 132 16.50 -14.44 -3.33
N PRO A 133 17.41 -15.40 -3.03
CA PRO A 133 18.29 -15.36 -1.86
C PRO A 133 19.45 -14.35 -1.95
N LYS A 134 19.49 -13.54 -3.02
CA LYS A 134 20.51 -12.51 -3.24
C LYS A 134 19.84 -11.20 -3.62
N GLN A 135 20.48 -10.11 -3.23
CA GLN A 135 20.08 -8.76 -3.62
C GLN A 135 21.28 -8.02 -4.22
N TRP A 136 21.01 -7.19 -5.22
CA TRP A 136 21.98 -6.33 -5.87
C TRP A 136 22.15 -5.04 -5.05
N ILE A 137 23.38 -4.65 -4.74
CA ILE A 137 23.68 -3.38 -4.06
C ILE A 137 24.13 -2.36 -5.10
N VAL A 138 23.30 -1.34 -5.34
CA VAL A 138 23.51 -0.38 -6.44
C VAL A 138 24.82 0.40 -6.29
N LYS A 139 25.17 0.77 -5.05
CA LYS A 139 26.36 1.59 -4.78
C LYS A 139 27.67 0.85 -5.02
N THR A 140 27.73 -0.45 -4.69
CA THR A 140 28.95 -1.25 -4.82
C THR A 140 28.96 -2.10 -6.08
N GLU A 141 27.81 -2.24 -6.75
CA GLU A 141 27.59 -3.10 -7.90
C GLU A 141 27.96 -4.56 -7.61
N GLU A 142 27.50 -5.04 -6.45
CA GLU A 142 27.79 -6.38 -5.95
C GLU A 142 26.51 -7.11 -5.54
N TRP A 143 26.54 -8.44 -5.71
CA TRP A 143 25.54 -9.35 -5.16
C TRP A 143 25.85 -9.64 -3.69
N THR A 144 24.82 -9.53 -2.84
CA THR A 144 24.92 -9.83 -1.40
C THR A 144 23.83 -10.80 -0.98
N GLU A 145 24.11 -11.60 0.06
CA GLU A 145 23.12 -12.51 0.63
C GLU A 145 21.88 -11.77 1.13
N TYR A 146 20.73 -12.41 0.93
CA TYR A 146 19.44 -11.96 1.43
C TYR A 146 18.61 -13.17 1.90
N HIS A 147 18.67 -13.47 3.20
CA HIS A 147 17.94 -14.59 3.81
C HIS A 147 18.15 -15.93 3.09
N ALA A 148 19.38 -16.20 2.64
CA ALA A 148 19.68 -17.36 1.80
C ALA A 148 19.34 -18.71 2.44
N ASP A 149 19.41 -18.82 3.76
CA ASP A 149 19.14 -20.08 4.47
C ASP A 149 17.64 -20.41 4.58
N GLU A 150 16.75 -19.43 4.35
CA GLU A 150 15.29 -19.57 4.54
C GLU A 150 14.49 -19.09 3.31
N TRP A 151 15.15 -18.86 2.17
CA TRP A 151 14.54 -18.15 1.03
C TRP A 151 13.32 -18.88 0.44
N GLU A 152 13.32 -20.22 0.45
CA GLU A 152 12.19 -21.02 -0.04
C GLU A 152 10.93 -20.90 0.83
N GLU A 153 11.11 -20.54 2.10
CA GLU A 153 10.05 -20.36 3.10
C GLU A 153 9.56 -18.90 3.15
N ARG A 154 10.27 -17.96 2.52
CA ARG A 154 9.93 -16.53 2.50
C ARG A 154 8.93 -16.22 1.39
N VAL A 155 7.68 -16.47 1.70
CA VAL A 155 6.50 -16.11 0.92
C VAL A 155 6.40 -14.57 0.80
N TYR A 156 6.31 -14.06 -0.42
CA TYR A 156 6.28 -12.62 -0.74
C TYR A 156 5.02 -11.96 -0.17
N GLU A 157 3.92 -12.69 -0.18
CA GLU A 157 2.58 -12.33 0.25
C GLU A 157 2.56 -11.92 1.71
N ASP A 158 3.34 -12.55 2.59
CA ASP A 158 3.33 -12.26 4.04
C ASP A 158 4.27 -11.13 4.47
N LYS A 159 5.27 -10.83 3.63
CA LYS A 159 6.40 -9.98 4.02
C LYS A 159 6.54 -8.71 3.20
N CYS A 160 5.89 -8.62 2.04
CA CYS A 160 6.20 -7.59 1.05
C CYS A 160 4.98 -7.06 0.31
N ILE A 161 3.99 -7.91 0.01
CA ILE A 161 2.97 -7.59 -1.01
C ILE A 161 2.17 -6.33 -0.70
N ARG A 162 1.73 -6.12 0.55
CA ARG A 162 0.88 -4.97 0.91
C ARG A 162 1.58 -3.63 0.73
N CYS A 163 2.91 -3.59 0.88
CA CYS A 163 3.71 -2.37 0.75
C CYS A 163 4.20 -2.13 -0.68
N HIS A 164 4.14 -3.16 -1.54
CA HIS A 164 4.76 -3.16 -2.87
C HIS A 164 3.75 -3.39 -4.01
N THR A 165 2.47 -3.56 -3.71
CA THR A 165 1.37 -3.70 -4.67
C THR A 165 0.20 -2.85 -4.21
N THR A 166 -0.76 -2.62 -5.11
CA THR A 166 -2.02 -1.95 -4.77
C THR A 166 -3.19 -2.87 -5.10
N GLY A 167 -4.19 -2.88 -4.22
CA GLY A 167 -5.39 -3.70 -4.36
C GLY A 167 -5.16 -5.20 -4.18
N TYR A 168 -4.22 -5.62 -3.32
CA TYR A 168 -4.04 -7.03 -2.99
C TYR A 168 -5.25 -7.59 -2.22
N ASN A 169 -5.80 -8.70 -2.70
CA ASN A 169 -6.91 -9.43 -2.10
C ASN A 169 -6.41 -10.79 -1.57
N VAL A 170 -6.58 -11.02 -0.27
CA VAL A 170 -6.15 -12.27 0.39
C VAL A 170 -6.95 -13.50 0.04
N GLU A 171 -8.19 -13.35 -0.42
CA GLU A 171 -9.05 -14.47 -0.78
C GLU A 171 -8.70 -15.02 -2.17
N THR A 172 -8.34 -14.11 -3.09
CA THR A 172 -7.97 -14.48 -4.46
C THR A 172 -6.47 -14.60 -4.67
N GLU A 173 -5.66 -14.08 -3.75
CA GLU A 173 -4.20 -13.98 -3.85
C GLU A 173 -3.73 -13.15 -5.06
N GLU A 174 -4.59 -12.23 -5.52
CA GLU A 174 -4.33 -11.35 -6.66
C GLU A 174 -4.19 -9.89 -6.20
N PHE A 175 -3.42 -9.10 -6.94
CA PHE A 175 -3.36 -7.64 -6.79
C PHE A 175 -3.72 -6.96 -8.11
N VAL A 176 -4.24 -5.73 -8.03
CA VAL A 176 -4.70 -4.98 -9.20
C VAL A 176 -3.55 -4.34 -9.96
N GLU A 177 -2.54 -3.82 -9.26
CA GLU A 177 -1.36 -3.20 -9.88
C GLU A 177 -0.07 -3.46 -9.09
N ALA A 178 1.03 -3.64 -9.82
CA ALA A 178 2.36 -3.69 -9.26
C ALA A 178 2.83 -2.28 -8.87
N GLY A 179 3.44 -2.16 -7.69
CA GLY A 179 3.90 -0.89 -7.16
C GLY A 179 2.85 -0.16 -6.33
N VAL A 180 3.22 1.04 -5.88
CA VAL A 180 2.36 1.92 -5.09
C VAL A 180 1.73 2.93 -6.04
N GLY A 181 0.53 2.64 -6.53
CA GLY A 181 -0.22 3.54 -7.42
C GLY A 181 -1.29 4.34 -6.66
N CYS A 182 -2.26 4.88 -7.39
CA CYS A 182 -3.19 5.88 -6.86
C CYS A 182 -3.96 5.37 -5.63
N GLU A 183 -4.53 4.17 -5.75
CA GLU A 183 -5.49 3.64 -4.78
C GLU A 183 -4.82 3.11 -3.50
N ALA A 184 -3.48 2.99 -3.47
CA ALA A 184 -2.74 2.68 -2.25
C ALA A 184 -2.87 3.80 -1.20
N CYS A 185 -3.00 5.05 -1.67
CA CYS A 185 -3.15 6.24 -0.82
C CYS A 185 -4.58 6.81 -0.83
N HIS A 186 -5.36 6.54 -1.89
CA HIS A 186 -6.69 7.11 -2.08
C HIS A 186 -7.85 6.11 -1.84
N GLY A 187 -7.54 4.83 -1.63
CA GLY A 187 -8.52 3.76 -1.46
C GLY A 187 -9.15 3.30 -2.78
N PRO A 188 -9.98 2.24 -2.75
CA PRO A 188 -10.67 1.73 -3.93
C PRO A 188 -11.63 2.78 -4.53
N ALA A 189 -11.54 3.01 -5.84
CA ALA A 189 -12.17 4.16 -6.49
C ALA A 189 -13.28 3.79 -7.50
N SER A 190 -13.74 2.54 -7.60
CA SER A 190 -14.76 2.16 -8.60
C SER A 190 -16.03 3.01 -8.55
N LEU A 191 -16.54 3.33 -7.35
CA LEU A 191 -17.71 4.20 -7.18
C LEU A 191 -17.43 5.66 -7.59
N HIS A 192 -16.19 6.11 -7.40
CA HIS A 192 -15.75 7.42 -7.90
C HIS A 192 -15.72 7.43 -9.43
N VAL A 193 -15.19 6.40 -10.07
CA VAL A 193 -15.17 6.28 -11.53
C VAL A 193 -16.59 6.29 -12.12
N GLU A 194 -17.53 5.60 -11.47
CA GLU A 194 -18.93 5.59 -11.89
C GLU A 194 -19.64 6.93 -11.74
N ASN A 195 -19.30 7.70 -10.69
CA ASN A 195 -19.97 8.97 -10.40
C ASN A 195 -19.01 10.03 -9.80
N PRO A 196 -18.07 10.55 -10.61
CA PRO A 196 -16.97 11.37 -10.12
C PRO A 196 -17.41 12.73 -9.56
N ALA A 197 -18.63 13.17 -9.91
CA ALA A 197 -19.22 14.39 -9.39
C ALA A 197 -19.73 14.24 -7.95
N LYS A 198 -20.18 13.04 -7.55
CA LYS A 198 -20.83 12.80 -6.25
C LYS A 198 -19.98 12.01 -5.27
N VAL A 199 -19.23 11.02 -5.76
CA VAL A 199 -18.35 10.19 -4.93
C VAL A 199 -16.95 10.74 -5.11
N LYS A 200 -16.29 11.09 -4.00
CA LYS A 200 -14.90 11.53 -4.00
C LYS A 200 -14.06 10.42 -3.35
N PRO A 201 -12.91 10.05 -3.93
CA PRO A 201 -11.98 9.17 -3.24
C PRO A 201 -11.41 9.91 -2.03
N VAL A 202 -10.74 9.17 -1.14
CA VAL A 202 -10.07 9.79 0.01
C VAL A 202 -9.04 10.78 -0.53
N ASN A 203 -9.15 12.05 -0.16
CA ASN A 203 -8.08 13.01 -0.39
C ASN A 203 -7.24 13.10 0.88
N VAL A 204 -5.98 12.64 0.80
CA VAL A 204 -5.08 12.62 1.96
C VAL A 204 -4.96 14.01 2.59
N ALA A 205 -4.93 15.08 1.80
CA ALA A 205 -4.82 16.45 2.33
C ALA A 205 -6.03 16.89 3.20
N ASP A 206 -7.17 16.23 3.06
CA ASP A 206 -8.39 16.53 3.82
C ASP A 206 -8.50 15.73 5.13
N LEU A 207 -7.60 14.75 5.35
CA LEU A 207 -7.52 13.97 6.58
C LEU A 207 -6.89 14.78 7.72
N SER A 208 -7.10 14.36 8.98
CA SER A 208 -6.35 14.93 10.11
C SER A 208 -4.84 14.66 9.96
N PRO A 209 -3.95 15.48 10.54
CA PRO A 209 -2.50 15.27 10.43
C PRO A 209 -2.05 13.86 10.83
N GLU A 210 -2.65 13.27 11.84
CA GLU A 210 -2.37 11.90 12.29
C GLU A 210 -2.74 10.88 11.20
N ARG A 211 -3.95 10.99 10.66
CA ARG A 211 -4.45 10.11 9.59
C ARG A 211 -3.65 10.29 8.30
N GLN A 212 -3.14 11.49 8.00
CA GLN A 212 -2.20 11.73 6.90
C GLN A 212 -0.89 10.97 7.09
N VAL A 213 -0.35 10.99 8.30
CA VAL A 213 0.88 10.28 8.66
C VAL A 213 0.66 8.77 8.59
N ASP A 214 -0.51 8.29 8.99
CA ASP A 214 -0.87 6.87 8.94
C ASP A 214 -0.97 6.31 7.52
N VAL A 215 -1.44 7.10 6.54
CA VAL A 215 -1.42 6.69 5.13
C VAL A 215 0.02 6.37 4.68
N CYS A 216 0.99 7.23 5.01
CA CYS A 216 2.40 6.98 4.73
C CYS A 216 2.97 5.84 5.60
N GLY A 217 2.52 5.79 6.86
CA GLY A 217 2.85 4.80 7.86
C GLY A 217 2.42 3.39 7.49
N SER A 218 1.43 3.21 6.62
CA SER A 218 1.03 1.88 6.15
C SER A 218 2.17 1.08 5.48
N CYS A 219 3.20 1.77 4.98
CA CYS A 219 4.38 1.17 4.37
C CYS A 219 5.71 1.64 4.99
N HIS A 220 5.81 2.91 5.39
CA HIS A 220 7.03 3.52 5.91
C HIS A 220 7.26 3.27 7.41
N VAL A 221 6.91 2.06 7.85
CA VAL A 221 6.90 1.64 9.24
C VAL A 221 7.61 0.29 9.42
N ARG A 222 8.01 0.02 10.66
CA ARG A 222 8.26 -1.33 11.15
C ARG A 222 7.36 -1.62 12.33
N GLY A 223 6.86 -2.84 12.39
CA GLY A 223 5.91 -3.31 13.38
C GLY A 223 5.67 -4.79 13.21
N LYS A 224 4.57 -5.25 13.80
CA LYS A 224 3.97 -6.54 13.54
C LYS A 224 2.46 -6.37 13.50
N ASN A 225 1.78 -7.19 12.72
CA ASN A 225 0.34 -7.30 12.83
C ASN A 225 -0.05 -8.06 14.11
N ALA A 226 -1.34 -8.02 14.47
CA ALA A 226 -1.84 -8.60 15.73
C ALA A 226 -1.60 -10.11 15.88
N ASP A 227 -1.55 -10.88 14.77
CA ASP A 227 -1.29 -12.32 14.81
C ASP A 227 0.21 -12.68 14.71
N GLY A 228 1.08 -11.70 14.50
CA GLY A 228 2.53 -11.84 14.40
C GLY A 228 3.03 -12.56 13.15
N LYS A 229 2.15 -12.90 12.19
CA LYS A 229 2.51 -13.62 10.96
C LYS A 229 3.03 -12.69 9.88
N ARG A 230 2.48 -11.48 9.80
CA ARG A 230 2.79 -10.51 8.73
C ARG A 230 3.63 -9.35 9.24
N ASP A 231 4.46 -8.86 8.33
CA ASP A 231 5.32 -7.69 8.57
C ASP A 231 4.71 -6.42 7.93
N ASP A 232 3.42 -6.43 7.57
CA ASP A 232 2.72 -5.35 6.90
C ASP A 232 1.34 -5.02 7.51
N ALA A 233 0.81 -3.85 7.15
CA ALA A 233 -0.50 -3.35 7.60
C ALA A 233 -1.64 -3.80 6.66
N LEU A 234 -1.75 -5.10 6.42
CA LEU A 234 -2.82 -5.65 5.59
C LEU A 234 -4.20 -5.27 6.17
N GLY A 235 -5.12 -4.85 5.30
CA GLY A 235 -6.47 -4.42 5.68
C GLY A 235 -6.59 -2.93 6.03
N PHE A 236 -5.48 -2.20 6.22
CA PHE A 236 -5.52 -0.74 6.38
C PHE A 236 -6.08 -0.07 5.12
N MET A 237 -7.05 0.82 5.30
CA MET A 237 -7.57 1.73 4.28
C MET A 237 -7.20 3.19 4.61
N PRO A 238 -6.98 4.05 3.60
CA PRO A 238 -6.71 5.46 3.83
C PRO A 238 -7.82 6.14 4.63
N GLY A 239 -7.46 6.70 5.79
CA GLY A 239 -8.40 7.29 6.75
C GLY A 239 -8.55 6.49 8.05
N ASP A 240 -8.08 5.24 8.08
CA ASP A 240 -8.10 4.41 9.29
C ASP A 240 -7.04 4.85 10.32
N ASP A 241 -7.13 4.29 11.53
CA ASP A 241 -6.02 4.26 12.49
C ASP A 241 -5.07 3.12 12.17
N LEU A 242 -3.81 3.46 11.86
CA LEU A 242 -2.81 2.44 11.56
C LEU A 242 -2.66 1.43 12.71
N ASN A 243 -2.81 1.87 13.96
CA ASN A 243 -2.67 1.01 15.13
C ASN A 243 -3.81 -0.02 15.27
N ASP A 244 -4.93 0.18 14.57
CA ASP A 244 -6.01 -0.82 14.51
C ASP A 244 -5.62 -2.01 13.60
N HIS A 245 -4.63 -1.83 12.73
CA HIS A 245 -4.20 -2.84 11.75
C HIS A 245 -2.77 -3.33 11.99
N TYR A 246 -1.92 -2.53 12.63
CA TYR A 246 -0.49 -2.77 12.70
C TYR A 246 0.15 -2.13 13.94
N ASP A 247 0.75 -2.97 14.79
CA ASP A 247 1.46 -2.50 15.99
C ASP A 247 2.85 -2.01 15.59
N ALA A 248 2.97 -0.70 15.39
CA ALA A 248 4.22 -0.06 15.03
C ALA A 248 5.22 -0.14 16.20
N LEU A 249 6.45 -0.59 15.93
CA LEU A 249 7.51 -0.65 16.94
C LEU A 249 7.75 0.74 17.53
N VAL A 250 7.61 0.87 18.85
CA VAL A 250 7.85 2.13 19.53
C VAL A 250 9.33 2.23 19.94
N PRO A 251 10.04 3.34 19.66
CA PRO A 251 11.48 3.50 19.92
C PRO A 251 11.93 3.46 21.39
N LYS A 252 11.04 3.24 22.37
CA LYS A 252 11.35 3.28 23.82
C LYS A 252 12.09 2.03 24.30
N GLY A 253 13.30 1.80 23.79
CA GLY A 253 14.26 0.84 24.36
C GLY A 253 13.89 -0.65 24.29
N GLU A 254 12.78 -1.01 23.63
CA GLU A 254 12.30 -2.40 23.55
C GLU A 254 12.94 -3.18 22.37
N ASP A 255 13.49 -2.48 21.36
CA ASP A 255 14.15 -3.11 20.21
C ASP A 255 15.49 -2.43 19.86
N GLU A 256 16.54 -2.80 20.60
CA GLU A 256 17.92 -2.34 20.37
C GLU A 256 18.47 -2.76 19.00
N LYS A 257 17.87 -3.73 18.31
CA LYS A 257 18.26 -4.13 16.96
C LYS A 257 17.77 -3.10 15.93
N ARG A 258 16.60 -2.49 16.16
CA ARG A 258 15.94 -1.57 15.23
C ARG A 258 16.09 -0.10 15.59
N PHE A 259 16.44 0.23 16.83
CA PHE A 259 16.62 1.61 17.27
C PHE A 259 17.94 1.83 18.01
N TYR A 260 18.51 3.02 17.87
CA TYR A 260 19.55 3.53 18.76
C TYR A 260 18.93 3.92 20.11
N GLU A 261 19.76 4.07 21.15
CA GLU A 261 19.32 4.47 22.49
C GLU A 261 18.57 5.81 22.49
N ASN A 262 18.95 6.72 21.60
CA ASN A 262 18.27 8.00 21.42
C ASN A 262 16.96 7.88 20.62
N GLY A 263 16.49 6.68 20.26
CA GLY A 263 15.27 6.44 19.51
C GLY A 263 15.40 6.61 17.98
N ASP A 264 16.58 6.94 17.45
CA ASP A 264 16.78 7.00 15.99
C ASP A 264 16.72 5.60 15.37
N SER A 265 16.12 5.50 14.18
CA SER A 265 16.08 4.26 13.41
C SER A 265 17.46 3.72 12.98
N LYS A 266 17.60 2.38 12.98
CA LYS A 266 18.77 1.64 12.47
C LYS A 266 18.54 1.02 11.09
N SER A 267 17.31 0.86 10.64
CA SER A 267 16.93 0.12 9.43
C SER A 267 16.08 0.94 8.46
N HIS A 268 15.99 0.49 7.22
CA HIS A 268 15.08 1.03 6.22
C HIS A 268 13.59 0.95 6.65
N HIS A 269 12.77 1.86 6.07
CA HIS A 269 11.33 2.08 6.27
C HIS A 269 10.90 2.26 7.74
N GLN A 270 11.61 3.10 8.48
CA GLN A 270 11.24 3.47 9.85
C GLN A 270 10.91 4.96 9.99
N GLN A 271 10.59 5.65 8.88
CA GLN A 271 10.32 7.08 8.91
C GLN A 271 9.09 7.40 9.75
N TYR A 272 8.05 6.56 9.71
CA TYR A 272 6.90 6.69 10.60
C TYR A 272 7.33 6.55 12.06
N ASN A 273 8.06 5.47 12.42
CA ASN A 273 8.52 5.23 13.79
C ASN A 273 9.38 6.40 14.32
N ASP A 274 10.21 7.00 13.45
CA ASP A 274 10.99 8.19 13.78
C ASP A 274 10.11 9.44 13.94
N PHE A 275 9.13 9.64 13.06
CA PHE A 275 8.34 10.87 12.99
C PHE A 275 7.34 11.00 14.14
N ILE A 276 6.64 9.93 14.52
CA ILE A 276 5.59 9.98 15.55
C ILE A 276 6.10 10.36 16.96
N GLN A 277 7.41 10.24 17.20
CA GLN A 277 8.06 10.69 18.44
C GLN A 277 8.63 12.12 18.33
N SER A 278 8.52 12.77 17.18
CA SER A 278 9.12 14.08 16.93
C SER A 278 8.24 15.23 17.43
N LYS A 279 8.86 16.37 17.71
CA LYS A 279 8.15 17.62 18.00
C LYS A 279 7.34 18.15 16.83
N HIS A 280 7.65 17.74 15.60
CA HIS A 280 6.86 18.11 14.42
C HIS A 280 5.54 17.35 14.40
N TYR A 281 5.54 16.05 14.73
CA TYR A 281 4.31 15.29 14.87
C TYR A 281 3.44 15.83 16.02
N GLU A 282 4.03 16.11 17.19
CA GLU A 282 3.31 16.75 18.31
C GLU A 282 2.71 18.11 17.94
N ALA A 283 3.30 18.83 16.98
CA ALA A 283 2.83 20.12 16.48
C ALA A 283 1.79 20.00 15.34
N GLY A 284 1.37 18.79 14.98
CA GLY A 284 0.36 18.53 13.94
C GLY A 284 0.89 18.65 12.51
N LEU A 285 2.21 18.51 12.29
CA LEU A 285 2.75 18.38 10.94
C LEU A 285 2.60 16.94 10.46
N SER A 286 2.53 16.79 9.13
CA SER A 286 2.43 15.50 8.44
C SER A 286 3.57 15.29 7.45
N CYS A 287 3.68 14.09 6.90
CA CYS A 287 4.65 13.76 5.86
C CYS A 287 4.51 14.69 4.63
N ILE A 288 3.27 14.95 4.22
CA ILE A 288 2.97 15.82 3.07
C ILE A 288 3.16 17.30 3.37
N THR A 289 3.53 17.69 4.59
CA THR A 289 3.98 19.06 4.87
C THR A 289 5.30 19.34 4.13
N CYS A 290 6.20 18.35 4.09
CA CYS A 290 7.53 18.47 3.47
C CYS A 290 7.61 17.75 2.11
N HIS A 291 6.88 16.65 1.95
CA HIS A 291 6.95 15.79 0.77
C HIS A 291 5.79 16.00 -0.20
N ASP A 292 6.08 15.87 -1.49
CA ASP A 292 5.10 15.79 -2.57
C ASP A 292 4.97 14.33 -3.02
N PRO A 293 3.85 13.65 -2.72
CA PRO A 293 3.70 12.24 -3.08
C PRO A 293 3.52 12.03 -4.58
N HIS A 294 3.11 13.07 -5.34
CA HIS A 294 2.70 12.95 -6.74
C HIS A 294 3.76 13.36 -7.75
N SER A 295 4.87 13.98 -7.31
CA SER A 295 5.94 14.43 -8.20
C SER A 295 7.32 14.03 -7.69
N GLN A 296 8.34 14.19 -8.52
CA GLN A 296 9.74 13.99 -8.09
C GLN A 296 10.21 15.05 -7.07
N GLY A 297 9.41 16.08 -6.83
CA GLY A 297 9.75 17.21 -5.95
C GLY A 297 10.89 18.08 -6.50
N ALA A 298 11.28 19.06 -5.71
CA ALA A 298 12.41 19.94 -5.97
C ALA A 298 13.75 19.37 -5.46
N ALA A 299 13.72 18.34 -4.61
CA ALA A 299 14.90 17.69 -4.07
C ALA A 299 14.69 16.20 -3.77
N THR A 300 15.79 15.49 -3.52
CA THR A 300 15.78 14.04 -3.27
C THR A 300 14.81 13.63 -2.16
N GLY A 301 14.06 12.56 -2.41
CA GLY A 301 13.02 12.10 -1.49
C GLY A 301 11.69 12.81 -1.72
N GLN A 302 11.49 13.40 -2.90
CA GLN A 302 10.23 14.05 -3.28
C GLN A 302 9.90 15.22 -2.35
N LEU A 303 10.91 16.03 -1.99
CA LEU A 303 10.70 17.21 -1.17
C LEU A 303 10.07 18.33 -2.00
N LYS A 304 9.11 19.06 -1.43
CA LYS A 304 8.41 20.18 -2.09
C LYS A 304 9.33 21.34 -2.47
N ASP A 305 10.39 21.58 -1.70
CA ASP A 305 11.43 22.56 -1.98
C ASP A 305 12.80 22.05 -1.45
N THR A 306 13.85 22.88 -1.51
CA THR A 306 15.14 22.55 -0.90
C THR A 306 14.98 22.37 0.61
N PRO A 307 15.78 21.48 1.25
CA PRO A 307 15.74 21.31 2.70
C PRO A 307 15.89 22.62 3.48
N GLU A 308 16.78 23.51 3.03
CA GLU A 308 16.99 24.82 3.64
C GLU A 308 15.71 25.66 3.68
N LYS A 309 15.02 25.80 2.55
CA LYS A 309 13.79 26.60 2.49
C LYS A 309 12.64 25.95 3.25
N LEU A 310 12.50 24.63 3.19
CA LEU A 310 11.47 23.91 3.95
C LEU A 310 11.66 24.13 5.45
N CYS A 311 12.89 24.01 5.96
CA CYS A 311 13.17 24.22 7.37
C CYS A 311 13.01 25.69 7.79
N PHE A 312 13.52 26.65 7.00
CA PHE A 312 13.37 28.09 7.29
C PHE A 312 11.96 28.65 7.07
N SER A 313 11.02 27.86 6.51
CA SER A 313 9.62 28.28 6.44
C SER A 313 8.96 28.43 7.82
N CYS A 314 9.49 27.73 8.84
CA CYS A 314 8.97 27.76 10.21
C CYS A 314 10.04 28.08 11.27
N HIS A 315 11.32 27.76 11.01
CA HIS A 315 12.41 27.95 11.97
C HIS A 315 13.24 29.18 11.64
N SER A 316 13.81 29.82 12.65
CA SER A 316 14.67 30.99 12.47
C SER A 316 16.12 30.62 12.13
N GLU A 317 16.92 31.60 11.71
CA GLU A 317 18.38 31.44 11.59
C GLU A 317 19.05 31.10 12.93
N GLU A 318 18.49 31.57 14.03
CA GLU A 318 18.97 31.24 15.38
C GLU A 318 18.76 29.75 15.69
N ASP A 319 17.63 29.17 15.25
CA ASP A 319 17.31 27.76 15.46
C ASP A 319 18.21 26.82 14.66
N LEU A 320 18.45 27.15 13.39
CA LEU A 320 19.07 26.24 12.43
C LEU A 320 20.55 26.53 12.16
N GLY A 321 20.98 27.78 12.38
CA GLY A 321 22.30 28.27 12.04
C GLY A 321 22.50 28.55 10.54
N LYS A 322 23.56 29.31 10.23
CA LYS A 322 24.07 29.52 8.87
C LYS A 322 25.57 29.24 8.80
N PRO A 323 26.07 28.44 7.83
CA PRO A 323 25.28 27.77 6.79
C PRO A 323 24.37 26.67 7.34
N PHE A 324 23.21 26.47 6.70
CA PHE A 324 22.26 25.42 7.07
C PHE A 324 22.86 24.03 6.76
N ASP A 325 22.79 23.12 7.72
CA ASP A 325 23.17 21.72 7.54
C ASP A 325 22.03 20.79 7.97
N LEU A 326 21.37 20.17 6.99
CA LEU A 326 20.32 19.18 7.22
C LEU A 326 20.79 18.03 8.13
N ARG A 327 22.06 17.61 8.04
CA ARG A 327 22.59 16.44 8.77
C ARG A 327 22.69 16.66 10.26
N LYS A 328 22.73 17.91 10.70
CA LYS A 328 22.63 18.31 12.10
C LYS A 328 21.30 17.87 12.71
N PHE A 329 20.20 17.95 11.95
CA PHE A 329 18.84 17.69 12.44
C PHE A 329 18.27 16.35 11.95
N MET A 330 18.75 15.88 10.79
CA MET A 330 18.35 14.63 10.16
C MET A 330 19.60 13.84 9.73
N PRO A 331 20.35 13.26 10.69
CA PRO A 331 21.55 12.49 10.39
C PRO A 331 21.19 11.22 9.59
N LYS A 332 22.14 10.76 8.77
CA LYS A 332 22.05 9.42 8.18
C LYS A 332 22.59 8.41 9.18
N ARG A 333 21.71 7.56 9.71
CA ARG A 333 22.08 6.52 10.68
C ARG A 333 21.52 5.16 10.28
N ALA A 334 20.33 5.13 9.69
CA ALA A 334 19.71 3.90 9.26
C ALA A 334 20.40 3.29 8.02
N LYS A 335 20.34 1.96 7.94
CA LYS A 335 20.85 1.15 6.84
C LYS A 335 19.70 0.58 6.00
N SER A 336 19.74 0.84 4.71
CA SER A 336 19.02 0.11 3.67
C SER A 336 19.94 -0.91 3.00
N ALA A 337 20.94 -0.46 2.26
CA ALA A 337 21.88 -1.30 1.52
C ALA A 337 23.28 -1.20 2.13
N THR A 338 23.75 0.02 2.34
CA THR A 338 25.05 0.33 2.95
C THR A 338 24.87 1.10 4.27
N PRO A 339 25.83 1.08 5.19
CA PRO A 339 25.72 1.85 6.43
C PRO A 339 25.47 3.34 6.16
N ASN A 340 24.58 3.96 6.96
CA ASN A 340 24.29 5.40 6.91
C ASN A 340 23.80 5.90 5.55
N ASP A 341 22.92 5.17 4.88
CA ASP A 341 22.34 5.57 3.59
C ASP A 341 20.90 6.09 3.69
N ILE A 342 20.25 5.94 4.86
CA ILE A 342 18.91 6.46 5.16
C ILE A 342 18.96 7.54 6.25
N THR A 343 18.24 8.62 5.97
CA THR A 343 18.05 9.78 6.87
C THR A 343 17.01 9.46 7.94
N THR A 344 17.30 9.80 9.19
CA THR A 344 16.36 9.72 10.33
C THR A 344 15.35 10.86 10.31
N HIS A 345 14.15 10.64 10.88
CA HIS A 345 13.05 11.61 10.90
C HIS A 345 12.62 12.00 12.32
N THR A 346 13.56 12.03 13.26
CA THR A 346 13.32 12.42 14.66
C THR A 346 13.50 13.93 14.91
N PHE A 347 14.17 14.63 13.99
CA PHE A 347 14.38 16.10 13.97
C PHE A 347 14.98 16.69 15.25
N ARG A 348 15.79 15.91 15.96
CA ARG A 348 16.36 16.33 17.24
C ARG A 348 17.40 17.44 17.02
N LYS A 349 17.37 18.46 17.88
CA LYS A 349 18.48 19.42 17.99
C LYS A 349 19.70 18.64 18.56
N PRO A 350 20.91 18.79 17.97
CA PRO A 350 22.09 18.07 18.45
C PRO A 350 22.59 18.53 19.81
#